data_AF-A0A7V9SY85-F1
#
_entry.id   AF-A0A7V9SY85-F1
#
_cell.length_a   1.000
_cell.length_b   1.000
_cell.length_c   1.000
_cell.angle_alpha   90.00
_cell.angle_beta   90.00
_cell.angle_gamma   90.00
#
_symmetry.space_group_name_H-M   'P 1'
#
loop_
_entity.id
_entity.type
_entity.pdbx_description
1 polymer ?
#
loop_
_entity_poly.entity_id
_entity_poly.type
_entity_poly.pdbx_seq_one_letter_code
_entity_poly.pdbx_strand_id
1 'polypeptide(L)'
;MADWKERKLRDIGCSFLSGYAFKSSDYRTSGIPLIKIGNIQNRNVFVNADGDFISTKLLNDKVSKYLVKNKDVLIAMTGQGSVGRVGMLRTRNSEKILLNQRVGKFICNEKDLNIDYLYFVLTSEKYQDLLFNTGAGSGQPNLSVTIP
;
A
#
# COMPACT_ATOMS: atom_id res chain seq x y z
N MET A 1 -24.91 24.17 -6.37
CA MET A 1 -24.09 23.30 -5.50
C MET A 1 -23.83 22.04 -6.30
N ALA A 2 -22.60 21.53 -6.34
CA ALA A 2 -22.33 20.28 -7.04
C ALA A 2 -22.83 19.12 -6.16
N ASP A 3 -23.62 18.22 -6.73
CA ASP A 3 -24.07 17.00 -6.03
C ASP A 3 -22.95 15.97 -5.97
N TRP A 4 -22.79 15.34 -4.81
CA TRP A 4 -21.88 14.21 -4.64
C TRP A 4 -22.39 13.01 -5.44
N LYS A 5 -21.48 12.32 -6.14
CA LYS A 5 -21.77 11.09 -6.90
C LYS A 5 -20.88 9.97 -6.42
N GLU A 6 -21.48 8.83 -6.10
CA GLU A 6 -20.74 7.60 -5.83
C GLU A 6 -20.17 7.03 -7.14
N ARG A 7 -18.89 6.64 -7.11
CA ARG A 7 -18.15 6.13 -8.26
C ARG A 7 -17.18 5.05 -7.81
N LYS A 8 -16.93 4.07 -8.67
CA LYS A 8 -15.89 3.07 -8.44
C LYS A 8 -14.52 3.70 -8.64
N LEU A 9 -13.52 3.34 -7.82
CA LEU A 9 -12.16 3.90 -7.91
C LEU A 9 -11.56 3.73 -9.33
N ARG A 10 -11.82 2.57 -9.96
CA ARG A 10 -11.36 2.28 -11.32
C ARG A 10 -11.95 3.21 -12.38
N ASP A 11 -13.15 3.75 -12.14
CA ASP A 11 -13.86 4.62 -13.10
C ASP A 11 -13.40 6.08 -13.00
N ILE A 12 -12.60 6.42 -11.98
CA ILE A 12 -12.07 7.76 -11.70
C ILE A 12 -10.54 7.79 -11.74
N GLY A 13 -9.95 6.92 -12.57
CA GLY A 13 -8.51 6.94 -12.82
C GLY A 13 -7.66 6.57 -11.61
N CYS A 14 -8.23 5.88 -10.61
CA CYS A 14 -7.46 5.31 -9.52
C CYS A 14 -7.29 3.80 -9.69
N SER A 15 -6.03 3.38 -9.69
CA SER A 15 -5.58 2.02 -9.87
C SER A 15 -4.77 1.55 -8.69
N PHE A 16 -4.45 0.26 -8.69
CA PHE A 16 -3.79 -0.40 -7.59
C PHE A 16 -2.57 -1.17 -8.08
N LEU A 17 -1.42 -0.93 -7.43
CA LEU A 17 -0.17 -1.64 -7.68
C LEU A 17 0.16 -2.54 -6.49
N SER A 18 0.06 -3.86 -6.67
CA SER A 18 0.63 -4.84 -5.73
C SER A 18 2.16 -4.77 -5.76
N GLY A 19 2.81 -4.90 -4.60
CA GLY A 19 4.28 -4.91 -4.51
C GLY A 19 4.95 -6.13 -5.15
N TYR A 20 6.26 -6.24 -5.00
CA TYR A 20 7.06 -7.28 -5.64
C TYR A 20 7.28 -8.51 -4.75
N ALA A 21 7.25 -9.69 -5.37
CA ALA A 21 7.51 -10.97 -4.72
C ALA A 21 9.02 -11.28 -4.72
N PHE A 22 9.74 -10.76 -3.73
CA PHE A 22 11.16 -11.05 -3.53
C PHE A 22 11.36 -12.50 -3.05
N LYS A 23 12.41 -13.16 -3.56
CA LYS A 23 12.82 -14.49 -3.10
C LYS A 23 13.53 -14.37 -1.76
N SER A 24 13.54 -15.44 -0.96
CA SER A 24 14.33 -15.47 0.29
C SER A 24 15.81 -15.12 0.08
N SER A 25 16.37 -15.51 -1.06
CA SER A 25 17.74 -15.19 -1.48
C SER A 25 18.01 -13.70 -1.73
N ASP A 26 16.97 -12.88 -1.85
CA ASP A 26 17.08 -11.44 -2.15
C ASP A 26 17.23 -10.59 -0.87
N TYR A 27 16.84 -11.16 0.28
CA TYR A 27 16.88 -10.51 1.58
C TYR A 27 18.31 -10.35 2.09
N ARG A 28 18.61 -9.19 2.68
CA ARG A 28 19.92 -8.83 3.21
C ARG A 28 19.76 -8.18 4.57
N THR A 29 20.87 -8.11 5.31
CA THR A 29 20.97 -7.37 6.58
C THR A 29 21.04 -5.86 6.38
N SER A 30 21.33 -5.40 5.16
CA SER A 30 21.34 -3.99 4.77
C SER A 30 21.02 -3.81 3.28
N GLY A 31 20.59 -2.61 2.88
CA GLY A 31 20.24 -2.29 1.50
C GLY A 31 19.04 -1.36 1.39
N ILE A 32 18.16 -1.64 0.43
CA ILE A 32 16.93 -0.88 0.22
C ILE A 32 15.86 -1.40 1.19
N PRO A 33 15.30 -0.58 2.09
CA PRO A 33 14.23 -0.99 3.00
C PRO A 33 13.02 -1.54 2.27
N LEU A 34 12.37 -2.55 2.85
CA LEU A 34 11.17 -3.19 2.32
C LEU A 34 9.96 -2.95 3.24
N ILE A 35 8.89 -2.37 2.68
CA ILE A 35 7.61 -2.20 3.37
C ILE A 35 6.78 -3.49 3.27
N LYS A 36 6.44 -4.03 4.43
CA LYS A 36 5.55 -5.19 4.63
C LYS A 36 4.26 -4.77 5.33
N ILE A 37 3.29 -5.67 5.40
CA ILE A 37 1.98 -5.41 6.06
C ILE A 37 2.12 -4.90 7.50
N GLY A 38 3.14 -5.37 8.24
CA GLY A 38 3.39 -4.95 9.63
C GLY A 38 3.89 -3.51 9.77
N ASN A 39 4.35 -2.88 8.69
CA ASN A 39 4.79 -1.48 8.68
C ASN A 39 3.60 -0.50 8.63
N ILE A 40 2.39 -0.98 8.32
CA ILE A 40 1.18 -0.15 8.25
C ILE A 40 0.49 -0.20 9.61
N GLN A 41 0.58 0.91 10.35
CA GLN A 41 0.06 1.02 11.71
C GLN A 41 -0.50 2.41 11.95
N ASN A 42 -1.62 2.49 12.67
CA ASN A 42 -2.19 3.77 13.12
C ASN A 42 -2.32 4.80 11.98
N ARG A 43 -2.79 4.36 10.81
CA ARG A 43 -2.97 5.17 9.59
C ARG A 43 -1.67 5.74 8.98
N ASN A 44 -0.51 5.27 9.44
CA ASN A 44 0.81 5.67 8.93
C ASN A 44 1.59 4.44 8.44
N VAL A 45 2.58 4.67 7.59
CA VAL A 45 3.55 3.66 7.17
C VAL A 45 4.91 4.02 7.77
N PHE A 46 5.46 3.12 8.58
CA PHE A 46 6.74 3.31 9.24
C PHE A 46 7.84 2.49 8.58
N VAL A 47 8.93 3.16 8.21
CA VAL A 47 10.16 2.50 7.73
C VAL A 47 11.03 2.21 8.95
N ASN A 48 11.17 0.95 9.31
CA ASN A 48 11.91 0.55 10.50
C ASN A 48 13.40 0.38 10.16
N ALA A 49 14.28 0.90 11.01
CA ALA A 49 15.73 0.73 10.86
C ALA A 49 16.17 -0.75 10.98
N ASP A 50 15.45 -1.54 11.78
CA ASP A 50 15.69 -2.98 11.95
C ASP A 50 14.77 -3.83 11.05
N GLY A 51 14.32 -3.26 9.92
CA GLY A 51 13.42 -3.90 8.98
C GLY A 51 14.09 -4.93 8.07
N ASP A 52 13.31 -5.43 7.10
CA ASP A 52 13.87 -6.25 6.03
C ASP A 52 14.47 -5.36 4.95
N PHE A 53 15.61 -5.77 4.41
CA PHE A 53 16.30 -5.06 3.34
C PHE A 53 16.46 -5.95 2.11
N ILE A 54 16.44 -5.31 0.95
CA ILE A 54 16.69 -5.93 -0.34
C ILE A 54 18.01 -5.40 -0.90
N SER A 55 18.78 -6.28 -1.56
CA SER A 55 20.02 -5.89 -2.22
C SER A 55 19.81 -4.78 -3.24
N THR A 56 20.65 -3.74 -3.19
CA THR A 56 20.66 -2.64 -4.17
C THR A 56 20.90 -3.12 -5.61
N LYS A 57 21.55 -4.27 -5.79
CA LYS A 57 21.81 -4.91 -7.10
C LYS A 57 20.53 -5.34 -7.82
N LEU A 58 19.43 -5.53 -7.09
CA LEU A 58 18.14 -5.91 -7.67
C LEU A 58 17.37 -4.71 -8.22
N LEU A 59 17.83 -3.48 -7.97
CA LEU A 59 17.19 -2.28 -8.46
C LEU A 59 17.47 -2.11 -9.97
N ASN A 60 16.54 -2.59 -10.78
CA ASN A 60 16.50 -2.45 -12.24
C ASN A 60 15.13 -1.92 -12.68
N ASP A 61 14.89 -1.77 -13.99
CA ASP A 61 13.65 -1.23 -14.55
C ASP A 61 12.40 -2.02 -14.13
N LYS A 62 12.52 -3.33 -13.90
CA LYS A 62 11.42 -4.18 -13.42
C LYS A 62 11.08 -3.86 -11.97
N VAL A 63 12.08 -3.71 -11.11
CA VAL A 63 11.91 -3.52 -9.66
C VAL A 63 11.64 -2.04 -9.30
N SER A 64 12.14 -1.10 -10.09
CA SER A 64 11.99 0.34 -9.86
C SER A 64 10.52 0.80 -9.78
N LYS A 65 9.60 0.10 -10.45
CA LYS A 65 8.15 0.36 -10.41
C LYS A 65 7.54 0.20 -9.02
N TYR A 66 8.16 -0.59 -8.14
CA TYR A 66 7.70 -0.85 -6.78
C TYR A 66 8.38 0.06 -5.75
N LEU A 67 9.11 1.09 -6.21
CA LEU A 67 9.58 2.14 -5.33
C LEU A 67 8.39 2.99 -4.87
N VAL A 68 8.35 3.24 -3.56
CA VAL A 68 7.39 4.15 -2.96
C VAL A 68 8.02 5.52 -2.73
N LYS A 69 7.18 6.54 -2.70
CA LYS A 69 7.52 7.95 -2.47
C LYS A 69 6.75 8.47 -1.28
N ASN A 70 7.26 9.55 -0.69
CA ASN A 70 6.54 10.27 0.35
C ASN A 70 5.11 10.60 -0.11
N LYS A 71 4.15 10.48 0.82
CA LYS A 71 2.69 10.59 0.60
C LYS A 71 2.02 9.46 -0.19
N ASP A 72 2.74 8.41 -0.60
CA ASP A 72 2.05 7.23 -1.14
C ASP A 72 1.11 6.62 -0.10
N VAL A 73 -0.11 6.28 -0.53
CA VAL A 73 -1.10 5.59 0.29
C VAL A 73 -1.01 4.10 0.02
N LEU A 74 -0.79 3.34 1.09
CA LEU A 74 -0.56 1.91 1.05
C LEU A 74 -1.65 1.15 1.82
N ILE A 75 -1.93 -0.07 1.38
CA ILE A 75 -2.88 -0.98 2.02
C ILE A 75 -2.28 -2.36 2.20
N ALA A 76 -2.51 -2.93 3.38
CA ALA A 76 -2.19 -4.33 3.65
C ALA A 76 -3.25 -5.23 3.00
N MET A 77 -2.83 -6.01 2.01
CA MET A 77 -3.74 -6.88 1.26
C MET A 77 -4.02 -8.19 1.98
N THR A 78 -3.17 -8.59 2.94
CA THR A 78 -3.29 -9.89 3.59
C THR A 78 -2.96 -9.81 5.07
N GLY A 79 -3.29 -10.88 5.80
CA GLY A 79 -2.79 -11.14 7.15
C GLY A 79 -3.85 -10.93 8.21
N GLN A 80 -3.91 -11.85 9.17
CA GLN A 80 -4.87 -11.80 10.26
C GLN A 80 -4.66 -10.52 11.09
N GLY A 81 -5.73 -9.76 11.28
CA GLY A 81 -5.70 -8.47 11.99
C GLY A 81 -5.00 -7.33 11.24
N SER A 82 -4.39 -7.57 10.07
CA SER A 82 -3.69 -6.54 9.27
C SER A 82 -4.35 -6.25 7.94
N VAL A 83 -5.13 -7.18 7.38
CA VAL A 83 -5.86 -6.97 6.13
C VAL A 83 -6.72 -5.70 6.20
N GLY A 84 -6.71 -4.91 5.13
CA GLY A 84 -7.50 -3.68 5.04
C GLY A 84 -6.91 -2.48 5.77
N ARG A 85 -5.82 -2.64 6.55
CA ARG A 85 -5.12 -1.49 7.15
C ARG A 85 -4.58 -0.60 6.04
N VAL A 86 -4.94 0.68 6.10
CA VAL A 86 -4.45 1.72 5.19
C VAL A 86 -3.56 2.68 5.95
N GLY A 87 -2.48 3.12 5.32
CA GLY A 87 -1.61 4.15 5.88
C GLY A 87 -0.92 4.98 4.81
N MET A 88 -0.51 6.18 5.20
CA MET A 88 0.28 7.09 4.36
C MET A 88 1.76 6.99 4.71
N LEU A 89 2.62 6.90 3.69
CA LEU A 89 4.06 6.94 3.89
C LEU A 89 4.54 8.35 4.19
N ARG A 90 5.28 8.48 5.29
CA ARG A 90 5.96 9.71 5.70
C ARG A 90 7.46 9.46 5.73
N THR A 91 8.14 9.88 4.67
CA THR A 91 9.59 9.68 4.51
C THR A 91 10.22 10.91 3.85
N ARG A 92 11.54 11.00 3.88
CA ARG A 92 12.30 11.99 3.12
C ARG A 92 12.24 11.63 1.63
N ASN A 93 12.04 12.61 0.77
CA ASN A 93 11.83 12.40 -0.67
C ASN A 93 12.97 11.66 -1.40
N SER A 94 14.17 11.59 -0.82
CA SER A 94 15.35 10.92 -1.41
C SER A 94 15.51 9.45 -1.01
N GLU A 95 14.71 8.93 -0.08
CA GLU A 95 14.85 7.54 0.37
C GLU A 95 14.25 6.57 -0.65
N LYS A 96 15.06 5.59 -1.09
CA LYS A 96 14.58 4.47 -1.91
C LYS A 96 14.00 3.43 -0.97
N ILE A 97 12.72 3.10 -1.15
CA ILE A 97 12.00 2.12 -0.33
C ILE A 97 11.18 1.25 -1.28
N LEU A 98 11.19 -0.07 -1.08
CA LEU A 98 10.48 -1.04 -1.92
C LEU A 98 9.21 -1.55 -1.25
N LEU A 99 8.25 -1.97 -2.07
CA LEU A 99 6.99 -2.54 -1.64
C LEU A 99 6.98 -4.08 -1.76
N ASN A 100 6.60 -4.79 -0.69
CA ASN A 100 6.41 -6.24 -0.70
C ASN A 100 5.09 -6.64 -1.39
N GLN A 101 5.02 -7.85 -1.96
CA GLN A 101 3.83 -8.35 -2.67
C GLN A 101 2.54 -8.44 -1.86
N ARG A 102 2.60 -8.34 -0.53
CA ARG A 102 1.42 -8.33 0.36
C ARG A 102 0.91 -6.94 0.70
N VAL A 103 1.61 -5.91 0.21
CA VAL A 103 1.22 -4.50 0.35
C VAL A 103 0.95 -3.97 -1.04
N GLY A 104 -0.07 -3.15 -1.19
CA GLY A 104 -0.25 -2.43 -2.44
C GLY A 104 -0.41 -0.93 -2.25
N LYS A 105 -0.26 -0.23 -3.37
CA LYS A 105 -0.20 1.21 -3.48
C LYS A 105 -1.35 1.71 -4.35
N PHE A 106 -2.03 2.74 -3.88
CA PHE A 106 -3.00 3.48 -4.71
C PHE A 106 -2.25 4.42 -5.65
N ILE A 107 -2.61 4.37 -6.93
CA ILE A 107 -2.09 5.25 -7.98
C ILE A 107 -3.28 5.93 -8.63
N CYS A 108 -3.54 7.16 -8.22
CA CYS A 108 -4.65 7.96 -8.72
C CYS A 108 -4.17 9.13 -9.58
N ASN A 109 -4.99 9.52 -10.55
CA ASN A 109 -4.81 10.79 -11.25
C ASN A 109 -5.34 11.94 -10.39
N GLU A 110 -4.47 12.83 -9.92
CA GLU A 110 -4.84 13.97 -9.07
C GLU A 110 -5.85 14.93 -9.70
N LYS A 111 -6.04 14.89 -11.02
CA LYS A 111 -7.12 15.65 -11.70
C LYS A 111 -8.51 15.10 -11.41
N ASP A 112 -8.61 13.78 -11.19
CA ASP A 112 -9.87 13.06 -11.04
C ASP A 112 -10.15 12.69 -9.58
N LEU A 113 -9.09 12.36 -8.81
CA LEU A 113 -9.18 11.97 -7.42
C LEU A 113 -7.95 12.44 -6.64
N ASN A 114 -8.19 13.28 -5.64
CA ASN A 114 -7.16 13.70 -4.70
C ASN A 114 -6.77 12.55 -3.76
N ILE A 115 -5.48 12.24 -3.67
CA ILE A 115 -4.99 11.10 -2.87
C ILE A 115 -5.19 11.29 -1.36
N ASP A 116 -5.12 12.53 -0.86
CA ASP A 116 -5.34 12.83 0.56
C ASP A 116 -6.82 12.59 0.93
N TYR A 117 -7.76 12.98 0.06
CA TYR A 117 -9.18 12.66 0.23
C TYR A 117 -9.41 11.16 0.27
N LEU A 118 -8.86 10.41 -0.70
CA LEU A 118 -8.98 8.95 -0.71
C LEU A 118 -8.42 8.34 0.58
N TYR A 119 -7.27 8.81 1.05
CA TYR A 119 -6.69 8.38 2.32
C TYR A 119 -7.64 8.61 3.50
N PHE A 120 -8.26 9.79 3.62
CA PHE A 120 -9.21 10.07 4.70
C PHE A 120 -10.46 9.19 4.63
N VAL A 121 -10.98 8.95 3.43
CA VAL A 121 -12.12 8.05 3.23
C VAL A 121 -11.75 6.63 3.66
N LEU A 122 -10.65 6.09 3.14
CA LEU A 122 -10.23 4.71 3.41
C LEU A 122 -9.82 4.47 4.86
N THR A 123 -9.32 5.49 5.57
CA THR A 123 -8.92 5.39 6.98
C THR A 123 -10.04 5.72 7.97
N SER A 124 -11.22 6.13 7.48
CA SER A 124 -12.41 6.26 8.31
C SER A 124 -12.84 4.91 8.89
N GLU A 125 -13.48 4.93 10.05
CA GLU A 125 -13.94 3.73 10.75
C GLU A 125 -14.82 2.84 9.85
N LYS A 126 -15.85 3.45 9.23
CA LYS A 126 -16.74 2.78 8.27
C LYS A 126 -15.98 1.98 7.19
N TYR A 127 -14.98 2.60 6.56
CA TYR A 127 -14.25 1.93 5.47
C TYR A 127 -13.19 0.97 5.99
N GLN A 128 -12.57 1.22 7.15
CA GLN A 128 -11.67 0.25 7.77
C GLN A 128 -12.42 -1.03 8.15
N ASP A 129 -13.63 -0.92 8.70
CA ASP A 129 -14.48 -2.08 9.01
C ASP A 129 -14.89 -2.81 7.73
N LEU A 130 -15.30 -2.07 6.69
CA LEU A 130 -15.64 -2.66 5.40
C LEU A 130 -14.46 -3.42 4.79
N LEU A 131 -13.27 -2.82 4.76
CA LEU A 131 -12.06 -3.44 4.21
C LEU A 131 -11.63 -4.66 5.02
N PHE A 132 -11.71 -4.60 6.34
CA PHE A 132 -11.40 -5.71 7.23
C PHE A 132 -12.38 -6.88 7.00
N ASN A 133 -13.69 -6.61 7.01
CA ASN A 133 -14.71 -7.63 6.83
C ASN A 133 -14.69 -8.26 5.43
N THR A 134 -14.41 -7.47 4.39
CA THR A 134 -14.24 -7.97 3.02
C THR A 134 -13.01 -8.87 2.93
N GLY A 135 -11.92 -8.50 3.59
CA GLY A 135 -10.71 -9.30 3.66
C GLY A 135 -10.86 -10.56 4.51
N ALA A 136 -11.68 -10.53 5.56
CA ALA A 136 -11.80 -11.58 6.59
C ALA A 136 -12.75 -12.74 6.26
N GLY A 137 -13.31 -12.79 5.05
CA GLY A 137 -14.11 -13.94 4.57
C GLY A 137 -13.36 -15.28 4.67
N SER A 138 -14.11 -16.37 4.86
CA SER A 138 -13.71 -17.72 5.34
C SER A 138 -12.38 -18.27 4.78
N GLY A 139 -11.24 -17.87 5.37
CA GLY A 139 -9.88 -18.30 4.98
C GLY A 139 -8.80 -17.32 5.46
N GLN A 140 -7.54 -17.49 5.00
CA GLN A 140 -6.49 -16.48 5.21
C GLN A 140 -6.96 -15.15 4.62
N PRO A 141 -7.06 -14.08 5.44
CA PRO A 141 -7.66 -12.85 4.96
C PRO A 141 -6.88 -12.23 3.80
N ASN A 142 -7.56 -11.97 2.67
CA ASN A 142 -6.94 -11.48 1.44
C ASN A 142 -7.86 -10.52 0.68
N LEU A 143 -7.35 -9.35 0.29
CA LEU A 143 -8.00 -8.40 -0.60
C LEU A 143 -7.45 -8.59 -2.02
N SER A 144 -8.31 -9.01 -2.95
CA SER A 144 -8.01 -9.04 -4.38
C SER A 144 -8.25 -7.67 -5.02
N VAL A 145 -7.65 -7.42 -6.19
CA VAL A 145 -7.67 -6.16 -6.97
C VAL A 145 -9.09 -5.69 -7.37
N THR A 146 -10.13 -6.46 -7.03
CA THR A 146 -11.53 -6.13 -7.31
C THR A 146 -12.13 -5.41 -6.10
N ILE A 147 -11.70 -4.17 -5.83
CA ILE A 147 -12.41 -3.29 -4.89
C ILE A 147 -13.61 -2.71 -5.67
N PRO A 148 -14.87 -2.88 -5.20
CA PRO A 148 -16.07 -2.43 -5.89
C PRO A 148 -16.11 -0.94 -6.22
#